data_AF-A0A653PUV4-F1
#
_entry.id   AF-A0A653PUV4-F1
#
_cell.length_a   1.000
_cell.length_b   1.000
_cell.length_c   1.000
_cell.angle_alpha   90.00
_cell.angle_beta   90.00
_cell.angle_gamma   90.00
#
_symmetry.space_group_name_H-M   'P 1'
#
loop_
_entity.id
_entity.type
_entity.pdbx_description
1 polymer ?
#
loop_
_entity_poly.entity_id
_entity_poly.type
_entity_poly.pdbx_seq_one_letter_code
_entity_poly.pdbx_strand_id
1 'polypeptide(L)'
;MNKKYKICTRIKFYKLNIMNAEVKDEVKKTIKKQNIQLVDGEFTVSEANDIVKNLINEKINFHKLQRLSLCEGFLKSNTEFPDSRIGQLQNDKKISNEFFRDQFGKNVTVTINGVLEITINE
;
A
#
# COMPACT_ATOMS: atom_id res chain seq x y z
N MET A 1 -0.49 -51.64 59.44
CA MET A 1 0.74 -51.49 58.62
C MET A 1 0.25 -51.32 57.18
N ASN A 2 0.47 -50.25 56.42
CA ASN A 2 1.68 -49.48 56.19
C ASN A 2 1.32 -48.05 55.75
N LYS A 3 2.04 -47.05 56.30
CA LYS A 3 2.12 -45.69 55.77
C LYS A 3 2.58 -45.77 54.30
N LYS A 4 1.79 -45.24 53.35
CA LYS A 4 2.37 -44.73 52.09
C LYS A 4 1.82 -43.36 51.71
N TYR A 5 2.45 -42.37 52.33
CA TYR A 5 2.93 -41.11 51.76
C TYR A 5 1.97 -40.30 50.87
N LYS A 6 1.57 -39.14 51.43
CA LYS A 6 1.44 -37.86 50.73
C LYS A 6 2.56 -37.71 49.69
N ILE A 7 2.30 -38.11 48.45
CA ILE A 7 3.18 -37.83 47.31
C ILE A 7 2.40 -36.89 46.40
N CYS A 8 2.72 -35.62 46.59
CA CYS A 8 2.73 -34.59 45.56
C CYS A 8 1.45 -34.36 44.76
N THR A 9 0.59 -33.49 45.30
CA THR A 9 -0.21 -32.51 44.54
C THR A 9 0.60 -31.68 43.51
N ARG A 10 1.93 -31.84 43.49
CA ARG A 10 2.89 -31.30 42.52
C ARG A 10 2.69 -31.82 41.09
N ILE A 11 2.16 -33.04 40.87
CA ILE A 11 1.96 -33.58 39.51
C ILE A 11 0.84 -32.82 38.76
N LYS A 12 -0.25 -32.45 39.46
CA LYS A 12 -1.32 -31.62 38.88
C LYS A 12 -0.85 -30.20 38.56
N PHE A 13 0.05 -29.65 39.37
CA PHE A 13 0.65 -28.33 39.13
C PHE A 13 1.58 -28.32 37.91
N TYR A 14 2.32 -29.41 37.66
CA TYR A 14 3.15 -29.50 36.47
C TYR A 14 2.34 -29.68 35.18
N LYS A 15 1.18 -30.34 35.23
CA LYS A 15 0.36 -30.53 34.02
C LYS A 15 -0.40 -29.26 33.59
N LEU A 16 -0.78 -28.38 34.53
CA LEU A 16 -1.42 -27.09 34.20
C LEU A 16 -0.42 -26.06 33.64
N ASN A 17 0.86 -26.14 34.02
CA ASN A 17 1.89 -25.24 33.51
C ASN A 17 2.45 -25.66 32.14
N ILE A 18 2.28 -26.92 31.71
CA ILE A 18 2.67 -27.36 30.35
C ILE A 18 1.66 -26.87 29.29
N MET A 19 0.40 -26.63 29.65
CA MET A 19 -0.58 -26.05 28.71
C MET A 19 -0.47 -24.52 28.54
N ASN A 20 0.33 -23.85 29.39
CA ASN A 20 0.51 -22.40 29.39
C ASN A 20 1.91 -21.95 28.92
N ALA A 21 2.76 -22.89 28.49
CA ALA A 21 4.13 -22.63 28.04
C ALA A 21 4.34 -22.82 26.52
N GLU A 22 3.29 -23.15 25.78
CA GLU A 22 3.34 -23.45 24.34
C GLU A 22 2.34 -22.62 23.52
N VAL A 23 2.10 -21.36 23.87
CA VAL A 23 1.60 -20.33 22.92
C VAL A 23 2.21 -18.98 23.31
N LYS A 24 3.51 -18.84 23.03
CA LYS A 24 4.20 -17.54 23.00
C LYS A 24 4.89 -17.35 21.65
N ASP A 25 4.24 -17.80 20.59
CA ASP A 25 4.54 -17.37 19.23
C ASP A 25 3.31 -16.64 18.69
N GLU A 26 3.02 -15.49 19.31
CA GLU A 26 2.54 -14.39 18.48
C GLU A 26 3.71 -14.06 17.56
N VAL A 27 3.72 -14.70 16.39
CA VAL A 27 4.60 -14.40 15.27
C VAL A 27 4.64 -12.88 15.18
N LYS A 28 5.77 -12.30 15.58
CA LYS A 28 6.01 -10.87 15.51
C LYS A 28 6.11 -10.53 14.03
N LYS A 29 4.94 -10.36 13.40
CA LYS A 29 4.76 -9.95 12.01
C LYS A 29 5.60 -8.68 11.84
N THR A 30 6.73 -8.82 11.17
CA THR A 30 7.71 -7.74 11.07
C THR A 30 7.20 -6.79 10.01
N ILE A 31 6.34 -5.85 10.43
CA ILE A 31 5.77 -4.85 9.53
C ILE A 31 6.91 -3.90 9.14
N LYS A 32 7.49 -4.11 7.96
CA LYS A 32 8.48 -3.19 7.38
C LYS A 32 7.70 -2.03 6.76
N LYS A 33 7.84 -0.85 7.37
CA LYS A 33 7.29 0.40 6.85
C LYS A 33 8.40 1.23 6.21
N GLN A 34 8.13 1.76 5.03
CA GLN A 34 9.03 2.68 4.34
C GLN A 34 8.20 3.83 3.75
N ASN A 35 8.64 5.07 4.02
CA ASN A 35 8.06 6.26 3.42
C ASN A 35 9.03 6.79 2.37
N ILE A 36 8.50 7.09 1.19
CA ILE A 36 9.26 7.72 0.10
C ILE A 36 8.57 9.05 -0.22
N GLN A 37 9.31 10.14 -0.05
CA GLN A 37 8.87 11.46 -0.49
C GLN A 37 9.09 11.55 -2.00
N LEU A 38 8.01 11.55 -2.77
CA LEU A 38 8.07 11.60 -4.24
C LEU A 38 8.23 13.03 -4.77
N VAL A 39 7.61 13.99 -4.08
CA VAL A 39 7.64 15.41 -4.44
C VAL A 39 7.62 16.22 -3.16
N ASP A 40 8.56 17.16 -3.03
CA ASP A 40 8.67 18.11 -1.92
C ASP A 40 9.29 19.40 -2.44
N GLY A 41 8.59 20.52 -2.27
CA GLY A 41 9.06 21.84 -2.66
C GLY A 41 8.00 22.78 -3.22
N GLU A 42 8.47 23.97 -3.58
CA GLU A 42 7.70 24.99 -4.30
C GLU A 42 8.04 24.94 -5.78
N PHE A 43 7.00 24.95 -6.61
CA PHE A 43 7.10 24.83 -8.05
C PHE A 43 6.36 25.96 -8.75
N THR A 44 6.76 26.26 -9.98
CA THR A 44 5.92 27.05 -10.87
C THR A 44 4.69 26.25 -11.30
N VAL A 45 3.62 26.93 -11.72
CA VAL A 45 2.39 26.27 -12.22
C VAL A 45 2.70 25.26 -13.34
N SER A 46 3.62 25.59 -14.24
CA SER A 46 4.05 24.68 -15.33
C SER A 46 4.73 23.42 -14.80
N GLU A 47 5.72 23.57 -13.91
CA GLU A 47 6.44 22.43 -13.34
C GLU A 47 5.51 21.56 -12.50
N ALA A 48 4.66 22.17 -11.68
CA ALA A 48 3.65 21.49 -10.89
C ALA A 48 2.72 20.65 -11.77
N ASN A 49 2.22 21.23 -12.86
CA ASN A 49 1.35 20.54 -13.81
C ASN A 49 2.08 19.35 -14.47
N ASP A 50 3.33 19.53 -14.88
CA ASP A 50 4.11 18.48 -15.51
C ASP A 50 4.41 17.32 -14.55
N ILE A 51 4.76 17.62 -13.29
CA ILE A 51 4.98 16.60 -12.25
C ILE A 51 3.71 15.77 -12.04
N VAL A 52 2.57 16.42 -11.78
CA VAL A 52 1.31 15.72 -11.52
C VAL A 52 0.89 14.89 -12.73
N LYS A 53 0.98 15.47 -13.94
CA LYS A 53 0.66 14.79 -15.19
C LYS A 53 1.52 13.55 -15.41
N ASN A 54 2.82 13.62 -15.11
CA ASN A 54 3.74 12.50 -15.26
C ASN A 54 3.43 11.37 -14.27
N LEU A 55 3.15 11.69 -13.00
CA LEU A 55 2.76 10.70 -12.00
C LEU A 55 1.47 9.95 -12.40
N ILE A 56 0.46 10.67 -12.91
CA ILE A 56 -0.78 10.06 -13.40
C ILE A 56 -0.50 9.19 -14.64
N ASN A 57 0.34 9.64 -15.57
CA ASN A 57 0.70 8.87 -16.76
C ASN A 57 1.40 7.55 -16.39
N GLU A 58 2.32 7.56 -15.43
CA GLU A 58 2.99 6.33 -14.97
C GLU A 58 1.99 5.33 -14.39
N LYS A 59 1.01 5.80 -13.61
CA LYS A 59 -0.09 4.95 -13.10
C LYS A 59 -0.94 4.37 -14.24
N ILE A 60 -1.25 5.17 -15.26
CA ILE A 60 -2.00 4.72 -16.44
C ILE A 60 -1.19 3.66 -17.20
N ASN A 61 0.11 3.88 -17.39
CA ASN A 61 0.98 2.97 -18.10
C ASN A 61 1.10 1.62 -17.37
N PHE A 62 1.18 1.63 -16.04
CA PHE A 62 1.12 0.41 -15.23
C PHE A 62 -0.14 -0.42 -15.52
N HIS A 63 -1.32 0.20 -15.55
CA HIS A 63 -2.57 -0.51 -15.83
C HIS A 63 -2.69 -0.96 -17.30
N LYS A 64 -2.10 -0.22 -18.25
CA LYS A 64 -2.00 -0.69 -19.64
C LYS A 64 -1.13 -1.94 -19.77
N LEU A 65 0.01 -1.98 -19.07
CA LEU A 65 0.88 -3.16 -19.03
C LEU A 65 0.18 -4.34 -18.34
N GLN A 66 -0.52 -4.08 -17.23
CA GLN A 66 -1.34 -5.10 -16.55
C GLN A 66 -2.39 -5.70 -17.51
N ARG A 67 -3.07 -4.85 -18.29
CA ARG A 67 -4.03 -5.29 -19.29
C ARG A 67 -3.38 -6.14 -20.38
N LEU A 68 -2.21 -5.74 -20.89
CA LEU A 68 -1.47 -6.52 -21.88
C LEU A 68 -1.10 -7.91 -21.32
N SER A 69 -0.55 -7.95 -20.11
CA SER A 69 -0.19 -9.21 -19.44
C SER A 69 -1.39 -10.15 -19.26
N LEU A 70 -2.59 -9.62 -18.98
CA LEU A 70 -3.80 -10.44 -18.90
C LEU A 70 -4.22 -11.02 -20.24
N CYS A 71 -3.97 -10.31 -21.34
CA CYS A 71 -4.32 -10.74 -22.69
C CYS A 71 -3.27 -11.65 -23.34
N GLU A 72 -2.06 -11.75 -22.78
CA GLU A 72 -1.02 -12.65 -23.26
C GLU A 72 -1.45 -14.12 -23.07
N GLY A 73 -1.90 -14.74 -24.17
CA GLY A 73 -2.32 -16.14 -24.22
C GLY A 73 -3.83 -16.39 -24.30
N PHE A 74 -4.66 -15.39 -23.99
CA PHE A 74 -6.12 -15.52 -24.09
C PHE A 74 -6.79 -14.19 -24.46
N LEU A 75 -7.43 -14.15 -25.63
CA LEU A 75 -8.03 -12.92 -26.19
C LEU A 75 -9.28 -12.44 -25.45
N LYS A 76 -9.91 -13.31 -24.64
CA LYS A 76 -11.15 -13.01 -23.88
C LYS A 76 -10.90 -12.82 -22.38
N SER A 77 -9.68 -12.47 -21.99
CA SER A 77 -9.36 -12.19 -20.60
C SER A 77 -10.19 -11.02 -20.07
N ASN A 78 -10.62 -11.09 -18.81
CA ASN A 78 -11.38 -10.00 -18.20
C ASN A 78 -10.46 -8.80 -17.95
N THR A 79 -10.68 -7.71 -18.70
CA THR A 79 -9.94 -6.44 -18.57
C THR A 79 -10.79 -5.30 -17.99
N GLU A 80 -11.99 -5.58 -17.48
CA GLU A 80 -12.90 -4.54 -16.98
C GLU A 80 -12.28 -3.70 -15.85
N PHE A 81 -11.52 -4.34 -14.96
CA PHE A 81 -10.84 -3.64 -13.88
C PHE A 81 -9.75 -2.67 -14.37
N PRO A 82 -8.72 -3.09 -15.15
CA PRO A 82 -7.73 -2.15 -15.65
C PRO A 82 -8.33 -1.09 -16.57
N ASP A 83 -9.35 -1.41 -17.37
CA ASP A 83 -10.00 -0.46 -18.27
C ASP A 83 -10.77 0.64 -17.52
N SER A 84 -11.57 0.26 -16.52
CA SER A 84 -12.28 1.22 -15.67
C SER A 84 -11.32 2.14 -14.92
N ARG A 85 -10.21 1.58 -14.40
CA ARG A 85 -9.20 2.38 -13.68
C ARG A 85 -8.45 3.34 -14.59
N ILE A 86 -8.12 2.94 -15.82
CA ILE A 86 -7.55 3.84 -16.83
C ILE A 86 -8.50 5.00 -17.13
N GLY A 87 -9.80 4.73 -17.28
CA GLY A 87 -10.81 5.77 -17.52
C GLY A 87 -10.88 6.80 -16.40
N GLN A 88 -10.89 6.34 -15.14
CA GLN A 88 -10.86 7.23 -13.97
C GLN A 88 -9.62 8.12 -13.96
N LEU A 89 -8.43 7.54 -14.15
CA LEU A 89 -7.17 8.28 -14.15
C LEU A 89 -7.07 9.28 -15.31
N GLN A 90 -7.66 8.97 -16.47
CA GLN A 90 -7.77 9.92 -17.57
C GLN A 90 -8.69 11.10 -17.25
N ASN A 91 -9.75 10.87 -16.48
CA ASN A 91 -10.62 11.94 -15.99
C ASN A 91 -9.89 12.82 -14.95
N ASP A 92 -9.22 12.20 -13.98
CA ASP A 92 -8.43 12.91 -12.96
C ASP A 92 -7.34 13.78 -13.62
N LYS A 93 -6.71 13.29 -14.69
CA LYS A 93 -5.77 14.06 -15.52
C LYS A 93 -6.40 15.30 -16.16
N LYS A 94 -7.64 15.20 -16.65
CA LYS A 94 -8.36 16.35 -17.24
C LYS A 94 -8.66 17.39 -16.16
N ILE A 95 -9.20 16.96 -15.03
CA ILE A 95 -9.51 17.84 -13.89
C ILE A 95 -8.25 18.55 -13.41
N SER A 96 -7.13 17.83 -13.28
CA SER A 96 -5.85 18.43 -12.88
C SER A 96 -5.36 19.47 -13.89
N ASN A 97 -5.43 19.20 -15.20
CA ASN A 97 -5.04 20.16 -16.22
C ASN A 97 -5.92 21.42 -16.19
N GLU A 98 -7.23 21.26 -15.99
CA GLU A 98 -8.17 22.38 -15.88
C GLU A 98 -7.87 23.23 -14.63
N PHE A 99 -7.57 22.59 -13.50
CA PHE A 99 -7.17 23.28 -12.27
C PHE A 99 -5.95 24.18 -12.48
N PHE A 100 -4.91 23.68 -13.16
CA PHE A 100 -3.72 24.47 -13.45
C PHE A 100 -3.96 25.53 -14.55
N ARG A 101 -4.81 25.23 -15.55
CA ARG A 101 -5.15 26.16 -16.64
C ARG A 101 -5.61 27.52 -16.11
N ASP A 102 -6.42 27.52 -15.07
CA ASP A 102 -7.00 28.74 -14.48
C ASP A 102 -5.99 29.58 -13.67
N GLN A 103 -4.78 29.04 -13.44
CA GLN A 103 -3.70 29.72 -12.72
C GLN A 103 -2.56 30.21 -13.64
N PHE A 104 -2.57 29.83 -14.93
CA PHE A 104 -1.59 30.37 -15.89
C PHE A 104 -1.77 31.89 -16.05
N GLY A 105 -0.64 32.60 -16.09
CA GLY A 105 -0.61 34.06 -16.17
C GLY A 105 -0.69 34.77 -14.82
N LYS A 106 -0.85 34.04 -13.72
CA LYS A 106 -0.71 34.59 -12.35
C LYS A 106 0.69 34.27 -11.83
N ASN A 107 1.31 35.22 -11.13
CA ASN A 107 2.58 35.01 -10.42
C ASN A 107 2.35 34.21 -9.13
N VAL A 108 1.91 32.96 -9.25
CA VAL A 108 1.55 32.08 -8.12
C VAL A 108 2.55 30.93 -8.06
N THR A 109 3.02 30.65 -6.85
CA THR A 109 3.82 29.46 -6.54
C THR A 109 2.91 28.33 -6.06
N VAL A 110 3.24 27.10 -6.43
CA VAL A 110 2.47 25.90 -6.09
C VAL A 110 3.32 24.99 -5.21
N THR A 111 2.81 24.65 -4.03
CA THR A 111 3.43 23.65 -3.16
C THR A 111 2.80 22.29 -3.41
N ILE A 112 3.62 21.26 -3.67
CA ILE A 112 3.17 19.88 -3.84
C ILE A 112 3.90 19.00 -2.82
N ASN A 113 3.13 18.28 -2.01
CA ASN A 113 3.65 17.29 -1.07
C ASN A 113 3.07 15.92 -1.40
N GLY A 114 3.94 14.98 -1.74
CA GLY A 114 3.56 13.61 -2.12
C GLY A 114 4.34 12.57 -1.34
N VAL A 115 3.76 12.04 -0.26
CA VAL A 115 4.34 10.93 0.52
C VAL A 115 3.71 9.62 0.09
N LEU A 116 4.52 8.66 -0.36
CA LEU A 116 4.09 7.28 -0.55
C LEU A 116 4.48 6.44 0.66
N GLU A 117 3.48 5.98 1.41
CA GLU A 117 3.65 5.02 2.50
C GLU A 117 3.58 3.60 1.94
N ILE A 118 4.67 2.84 2.12
CA ILE A 118 4.78 1.43 1.72
C ILE A 118 4.81 0.60 2.99
N THR A 119 3.85 -0.31 3.12
CA THR A 119 3.80 -1.27 4.22
C THR A 119 3.84 -2.68 3.67
N ILE A 120 4.83 -3.45 4.08
CA ILE A 120 4.91 -4.89 3.79
C ILE A 120 4.29 -5.65 4.95
N ASN A 121 3.20 -6.36 4.68
CA ASN A 121 2.51 -7.22 5.64
C ASN A 121 2.83 -8.67 5.30
N GLU A 122 3.59 -9.36 6.17
CA GLU A 122 3.87 -10.81 6.08
C GLU A 122 2.71 -11.67 6.60
#